data_AF-A0A3E4QNN7-F1
#
_entry.id   AF-A0A3E4QNN7-F1
#
_cell.length_a   1.000
_cell.length_b   1.000
_cell.length_c   1.000
_cell.angle_alpha   90.00
_cell.angle_beta   90.00
_cell.angle_gamma   90.00
#
_symmetry.space_group_name_H-M   'P 1'
#
loop_
_entity.id
_entity.type
_entity.pdbx_description
1 polymer ?
#
loop_
_entity_poly.entity_id
_entity_poly.type
_entity_poly.pdbx_seq_one_letter_code
_entity_poly.pdbx_strand_id
1 'polypeptide(L)'
;MAMDGYEPASGFNLPPGCSEADVDRAMGYGEAAPCGECAEAVDVCCDYCVCGRELAEWEASNPGAPPREAVEWARDHLRDMQEDGCREWI
;
A
#
# COMPACT_ATOMS: atom_id res chain seq x y z
N MET A 1 15.94 -37.95 -11.15
CA MET A 1 14.53 -37.75 -10.78
C MET A 1 14.34 -36.25 -10.74
N ALA A 2 13.79 -35.69 -11.82
CA ALA A 2 13.47 -34.27 -11.88
C ALA A 2 12.15 -34.06 -11.13
N MET A 3 12.11 -33.06 -10.24
CA MET A 3 10.92 -32.66 -9.49
C MET A 3 9.98 -31.87 -10.42
N ASP A 4 9.59 -32.47 -11.55
CA ASP A 4 8.80 -31.81 -12.59
C ASP A 4 7.32 -32.14 -12.35
N GLY A 5 6.64 -31.39 -11.48
CA GLY A 5 5.19 -31.62 -11.34
C GLY A 5 4.40 -30.76 -10.35
N TYR A 6 5.01 -29.85 -9.60
CA TYR A 6 4.27 -29.06 -8.60
C TYR A 6 4.63 -27.58 -8.55
N GLU A 7 5.45 -27.07 -9.47
CA GLU A 7 5.67 -25.63 -9.56
C GLU A 7 4.72 -25.05 -10.62
N PRO A 8 3.66 -24.33 -10.22
CA PRO A 8 2.81 -23.64 -11.18
C PRO A 8 3.66 -22.67 -12.01
N ALA A 9 3.43 -22.64 -13.32
CA ALA A 9 4.20 -21.84 -14.26
C ALA A 9 4.17 -20.32 -13.96
N SER A 10 3.26 -19.88 -13.11
CA SER A 10 3.18 -18.51 -12.59
C SER A 10 4.20 -18.19 -11.49
N GLY A 11 4.81 -19.20 -10.85
CA GLY A 11 5.62 -18.99 -9.63
C GLY A 11 4.80 -18.81 -8.34
N PHE A 12 3.47 -18.92 -8.41
CA PHE A 12 2.54 -18.76 -7.28
C PHE A 12 1.60 -19.95 -7.13
N ASN A 13 1.23 -20.32 -5.90
CA ASN A 13 0.38 -21.48 -5.57
C ASN A 13 -1.10 -21.34 -6.04
N LEU A 14 -1.31 -21.13 -7.34
CA LEU A 14 -2.60 -20.96 -7.98
C LEU A 14 -3.05 -22.27 -8.65
N PRO A 15 -4.37 -22.54 -8.71
CA PRO A 15 -4.90 -23.68 -9.44
C PRO A 15 -4.49 -23.66 -10.93
N PRO A 16 -4.38 -24.83 -11.58
CA PRO A 16 -4.07 -24.90 -13.01
C PRO A 16 -5.05 -24.07 -13.85
N GLY A 17 -4.52 -23.17 -14.68
CA GLY A 17 -5.31 -22.27 -15.53
C GLY A 17 -5.68 -20.94 -14.88
N CYS A 18 -5.32 -20.70 -13.62
CA CYS A 18 -5.40 -19.38 -12.99
C CYS A 18 -4.05 -18.65 -13.10
N SER A 19 -4.10 -17.40 -13.53
CA SER A 19 -2.97 -16.46 -13.55
C SER A 19 -3.09 -15.42 -12.44
N GLU A 20 -2.00 -14.72 -12.13
CA GLU A 20 -2.05 -13.55 -11.23
C GLU A 20 -3.01 -12.49 -11.74
N ALA A 21 -3.05 -12.25 -13.06
CA ALA A 21 -3.99 -11.32 -13.67
C ALA A 21 -5.47 -11.70 -13.45
N ASP A 22 -5.78 -12.98 -13.22
CA ASP A 22 -7.12 -13.41 -12.84
C ASP A 22 -7.44 -13.05 -11.39
N VAL A 23 -6.44 -13.15 -10.50
CA VAL A 23 -6.55 -12.72 -9.10
C VAL A 23 -6.66 -11.21 -9.02
N ASP A 24 -5.79 -10.47 -9.70
CA ASP A 24 -5.79 -9.00 -9.71
C ASP A 24 -7.13 -8.45 -10.20
N ARG A 25 -7.69 -9.04 -11.26
CA ARG A 25 -9.00 -8.67 -11.79
C ARG A 25 -10.15 -9.05 -10.87
N ALA A 26 -10.06 -10.17 -10.14
CA ALA A 26 -11.10 -10.58 -9.20
C ALA A 26 -11.08 -9.76 -7.90
N MET A 27 -9.89 -9.35 -7.46
CA MET A 27 -9.67 -8.62 -6.21
C MET A 27 -9.59 -7.11 -6.39
N GLY A 28 -9.52 -6.61 -7.64
CA GLY A 28 -9.42 -5.19 -7.93
C GLY A 28 -8.02 -4.60 -7.73
N TYR A 29 -6.96 -5.42 -7.62
CA TYR A 29 -5.57 -4.97 -7.43
C TYR A 29 -5.00 -4.15 -8.59
N GLY A 30 -5.77 -3.92 -9.67
CA GLY A 30 -5.38 -3.10 -10.82
C GLY A 30 -6.05 -1.71 -10.89
N GLU A 31 -6.92 -1.33 -9.95
CA GLU A 31 -7.63 -0.05 -10.00
C GLU A 31 -6.84 1.11 -9.35
N ALA A 32 -5.87 0.80 -8.49
CA ALA A 32 -4.98 1.75 -7.85
C ALA A 32 -3.72 1.02 -7.34
N ALA A 33 -2.53 1.56 -7.59
CA ALA A 33 -1.34 1.07 -6.89
C ALA A 33 -1.54 1.31 -5.37
N PRO A 34 -1.21 0.32 -4.52
CA PRO A 34 -1.39 0.44 -3.09
C PRO A 34 -0.41 1.47 -2.51
N CYS A 35 -0.74 2.05 -1.35
CA CYS A 35 0.04 3.15 -0.78
C CYS A 35 1.51 2.76 -0.51
N GLY A 36 1.80 1.49 -0.24
CA GLY A 36 3.16 0.98 -0.07
C GLY A 36 4.03 1.09 -1.32
N GLU A 37 3.43 1.20 -2.52
CA GLU A 37 4.15 1.43 -3.78
C GLU A 37 4.29 2.92 -4.13
N CYS A 38 3.66 3.81 -3.35
CA CYS A 38 3.70 5.24 -3.60
C CYS A 38 5.02 5.86 -3.12
N ALA A 39 5.70 6.61 -4.00
CA ALA A 39 6.93 7.31 -3.66
C ALA A 39 6.78 8.40 -2.58
N GLU A 40 5.54 8.82 -2.32
CA GLU A 40 5.19 9.83 -1.31
C GLU A 40 4.79 9.19 0.03
N ALA A 41 4.74 7.86 0.13
CA ALA A 41 4.38 7.20 1.37
C ALA A 41 5.50 7.36 2.41
N VAL A 42 5.14 7.84 3.59
CA VAL A 42 6.04 7.92 4.74
C VAL A 42 5.74 6.72 5.63
N ASP A 43 6.68 5.78 5.69
CA ASP A 43 6.57 4.58 6.50
C ASP A 43 6.52 4.92 8.00
N VAL A 44 5.54 4.34 8.68
CA VAL A 44 5.33 4.49 10.13
C VAL A 44 5.60 3.16 10.83
N CYS A 45 4.90 2.09 10.43
CA CYS A 45 5.06 0.77 11.05
C CYS A 45 4.43 -0.36 10.22
N CYS A 46 5.25 -1.36 9.88
CA CYS A 46 4.89 -2.65 9.26
C CYS A 46 4.06 -2.52 7.98
N ASP A 47 2.77 -2.27 8.12
CA ASP A 47 1.78 -2.22 7.03
C ASP A 47 1.07 -0.87 6.98
N TYR A 48 1.52 0.14 7.75
CA TYR A 48 0.89 1.45 7.81
C TYR A 48 1.84 2.58 7.44
N CYS A 49 1.32 3.51 6.65
CA CYS A 49 1.98 4.76 6.29
C CYS A 49 1.09 5.97 6.57
N VAL A 50 1.66 7.17 6.43
CA VAL A 50 0.90 8.39 6.18
C VAL A 50 1.25 8.93 4.79
N CYS A 51 0.35 9.70 4.19
CA CYS A 51 0.65 10.39 2.94
C CYS A 51 1.63 11.54 3.19
N GLY A 52 2.80 11.52 2.55
CA GLY A 52 3.80 12.59 2.67
C GLY A 52 3.29 13.95 2.20
N ARG A 53 2.33 13.98 1.26
CA ARG A 53 1.70 15.22 0.79
C ARG A 53 0.78 15.82 1.86
N GLU A 54 -0.10 15.01 2.44
CA GLU A 54 -0.96 15.46 3.55
C GLU A 54 -0.13 15.87 4.76
N LEU A 55 0.97 15.16 5.03
CA LEU A 55 1.91 15.53 6.07
C LEU A 55 2.55 16.89 5.79
N ALA A 56 3.02 17.14 4.57
CA ALA A 56 3.60 18.43 4.20
C ALA A 56 2.60 19.59 4.32
N GLU A 57 1.33 19.37 3.94
CA GLU A 57 0.26 20.34 4.11
C GLU A 57 -0.05 20.60 5.59
N TRP A 58 -0.06 19.54 6.41
CA TRP A 58 -0.22 19.65 7.85
C TRP A 58 0.94 20.42 8.48
N GLU A 59 2.20 20.11 8.14
CA GLU A 59 3.39 20.83 8.62
C GLU A 59 3.35 22.32 8.27
N ALA A 60 2.96 22.65 7.03
CA ALA A 60 2.84 24.03 6.59
C ALA A 60 1.73 24.79 7.34
N SER A 61 0.65 24.09 7.69
CA SER A 61 -0.49 24.67 8.42
C SER A 61 -0.28 24.76 9.93
N ASN A 62 0.67 23.97 10.48
CA ASN A 62 0.90 23.85 11.92
C ASN A 62 2.37 24.15 12.30
N PRO A 63 2.90 25.34 11.97
CA PRO A 63 4.28 25.68 12.27
C PRO A 63 4.52 25.71 13.78
N GLY A 64 5.48 24.90 14.23
CA GLY A 64 5.86 24.81 15.66
C GLY A 64 4.93 23.94 16.51
N ALA A 65 4.08 23.12 15.90
CA ALA A 65 3.26 22.15 16.62
C ALA A 65 4.12 21.25 17.53
N PRO A 66 3.63 20.92 18.74
CA PRO A 66 4.33 20.02 19.63
C PRO A 66 4.35 18.60 19.03
N PRO A 67 5.40 17.79 19.31
CA PRO A 67 5.49 16.43 18.78
C PRO A 67 4.28 15.54 19.07
N ARG A 68 3.57 15.77 20.19
CA ARG A 68 2.34 15.04 20.52
C ARG A 68 1.25 15.25 19.47
N GLU A 69 1.08 16.47 18.99
CA GLU A 69 0.05 16.81 18.01
C GLU A 69 0.35 16.18 16.65
N ALA A 70 1.62 16.13 16.25
CA ALA A 70 2.06 15.40 15.06
C ALA A 70 1.70 13.91 15.13
N VAL A 71 1.91 13.28 16.30
CA VAL A 71 1.58 11.86 16.51
C VAL A 71 0.07 11.61 16.50
N GLU A 72 -0.70 12.50 17.13
CA GLU A 72 -2.17 12.42 17.13
C GLU A 72 -2.73 12.60 15.71
N TRP A 73 -2.21 13.57 14.96
CA TRP A 73 -2.55 13.73 13.55
C TRP A 73 -2.21 12.48 12.74
N ALA A 74 -0.97 11.98 12.84
CA ALA A 74 -0.53 10.81 12.09
C ALA A 74 -1.39 9.58 12.36
N ARG A 75 -1.76 9.35 13.63
CA ARG A 75 -2.66 8.24 14.03
C ARG A 75 -4.00 8.31 13.31
N ASP A 76 -4.55 9.50 13.17
CA ASP A 76 -5.87 9.71 12.55
C ASP A 76 -5.80 9.70 11.00
N HIS A 77 -4.59 9.65 10.42
CA HIS A 77 -4.32 9.67 8.97
C HIS A 77 -3.53 8.44 8.50
N LEU A 78 -3.45 7.38 9.32
CA LEU A 78 -2.82 6.12 8.93
C LEU A 78 -3.58 5.51 7.74
N ARG A 79 -2.83 5.02 6.77
CA ARG A 79 -3.30 4.26 5.62
C ARG A 79 -2.70 2.88 5.64
N ASP A 80 -3.49 1.90 5.23
CA ASP A 80 -3.00 0.55 4.99
C ASP A 80 -2.16 0.55 3.70
N MET A 81 -0.88 0.22 3.82
CA MET A 81 0.06 0.21 2.71
C MET A 81 -0.30 -0.81 1.62
N GLN A 82 -1.08 -1.84 1.94
CA GLN A 82 -1.44 -2.94 1.03
C GLN A 82 -2.87 -2.83 0.52
N GLU A 83 -3.78 -2.30 1.33
CA GLU A 83 -5.22 -2.22 1.00
C GLU A 83 -5.67 -0.83 0.52
N ASP A 84 -5.04 0.25 0.99
CA ASP A 84 -5.41 1.60 0.56
C ASP A 84 -4.63 2.02 -0.69
N GLY A 85 -5.33 2.57 -1.67
CA GLY A 85 -4.74 3.20 -2.86
C GLY A 85 -5.06 4.70 -2.92
N CYS A 86 -4.23 5.47 -3.66
CA CYS A 86 -4.40 6.92 -3.78
C CYS A 86 -5.57 7.31 -4.70
N ARG A 87 -6.82 7.23 -4.25
CA ARG A 87 -8.03 7.35 -5.11
C ARG A 87 -8.19 8.67 -5.87
N GLU A 88 -7.53 9.75 -5.46
CA GLU A 88 -7.71 11.08 -6.08
C GLU A 88 -6.64 11.46 -7.11
N TRP A 89 -5.53 10.71 -7.21
CA TRP A 89 -4.36 11.13 -7.99
C TRP A 89 -3.84 10.04 -8.96
N ILE A 90 -4.68 9.04 -9.26
CA ILE A 90 -4.47 7.99 -10.27
C ILE A 90 -5.29 8.35 -11.51
#